data_AF-A0AAX1D5Q7-F1
#
_entry.id   AF-A0AAX1D5Q7-F1
#
_cell.length_a   1.000
_cell.length_b   1.000
_cell.length_c   1.000
_cell.angle_alpha   90.00
_cell.angle_beta   90.00
_cell.angle_gamma   90.00
#
_symmetry.space_group_name_H-M   'P 1'
#
loop_
_entity.id
_entity.type
_entity.pdbx_description
1 polymer ?
#
loop_
_entity_poly.entity_id
_entity_poly.type
_entity_poly.pdbx_seq_one_letter_code
_entity_poly.pdbx_strand_id
1 'polypeptide(L)'
;MTAMTTSTPASSDRDGFWFDAADPDMALERAGNHVRLARAEPPWLVVDQSIATMTLGRRWPGQLWRVRVTQLGDMSGLVAQPGYWRAAAIELLQPLPPGALFGPHGQAVVDILARIPELTREQARALGADLPADGWDRYGRAWERWSKDEEGVPTPADAPPQSEWYGVLAAASRRGGARSPVHGGLLQIHGLLRQRAQAVDGDAAFIREVDEDGEVDESLAAPWDGASDALLFAAMARGAPQYLSTADTDVLSRPWREVFGDPAGSM
;
A
#
# COMPACT_ATOMS: atom_id res chain seq x y z
N MET A 1 2.95 27.48 53.85
CA MET A 1 3.74 27.28 52.62
C MET A 1 3.23 26.02 51.95
N THR A 2 2.52 26.19 50.85
CA THR A 2 1.75 25.15 50.16
C THR A 2 2.70 24.35 49.28
N ALA A 3 2.77 23.04 49.48
CA ALA A 3 3.50 22.14 48.59
C ALA A 3 2.77 22.08 47.24
N MET A 4 3.40 22.61 46.20
CA MET A 4 2.97 22.38 44.82
C MET A 4 3.33 20.95 44.45
N THR A 5 2.35 20.06 44.46
CA THR A 5 2.40 18.80 43.74
C THR A 5 2.49 19.12 42.26
N THR A 6 3.69 18.99 41.70
CA THR A 6 3.91 18.96 40.26
C THR A 6 3.18 17.73 39.71
N SER A 7 2.06 17.96 39.04
CA SER A 7 1.41 16.96 38.21
C SER A 7 2.42 16.36 37.26
N THR A 8 2.62 15.06 37.37
CA THR A 8 3.27 14.23 36.36
C THR A 8 2.55 14.46 35.03
N PRO A 9 3.24 14.78 33.92
CA PRO A 9 2.57 14.90 32.63
C PRO A 9 1.92 13.55 32.28
N ALA A 10 0.67 13.61 31.83
CA ALA A 10 -0.07 12.47 31.32
C ALA A 10 0.77 11.71 30.28
N SER A 11 0.69 10.38 30.32
CA SER A 11 1.19 9.47 29.28
C SER A 11 1.04 10.12 27.90
N SER A 12 2.13 10.26 27.14
CA SER A 12 2.00 10.62 25.73
C SER A 12 1.09 9.57 25.08
N ASP A 13 -0.07 9.99 24.58
CA ASP A 13 -1.05 9.08 24.00
C ASP A 13 -0.40 8.35 22.82
N ARG A 14 -0.20 7.03 22.96
CA ARG A 14 0.35 6.15 21.92
C ARG A 14 -0.75 5.74 20.95
N ASP A 15 -1.43 6.74 20.42
CA ASP A 15 -2.48 6.59 19.42
C ASP A 15 -1.82 6.40 18.06
N GLY A 16 -2.27 5.39 17.32
CA GLY A 16 -1.78 5.08 15.99
C GLY A 16 -2.77 4.24 15.21
N PHE A 17 -2.27 3.51 14.22
CA PHE A 17 -3.07 2.76 13.27
C PHE A 17 -2.64 1.31 13.24
N TRP A 18 -3.62 0.41 13.23
CA TRP A 18 -3.40 -1.02 13.15
C TRP A 18 -4.33 -1.61 12.10
N PHE A 19 -3.79 -2.50 11.27
CA PHE A 19 -4.56 -3.23 10.29
C PHE A 19 -4.84 -4.64 10.81
N ASP A 20 -6.11 -4.89 11.11
CA ASP A 20 -6.61 -6.16 11.60
C ASP A 20 -6.96 -7.06 10.41
N ALA A 21 -6.00 -7.86 9.99
CA ALA A 21 -6.18 -8.92 9.02
C ALA A 21 -5.84 -10.26 9.66
N ALA A 22 -6.52 -11.32 9.22
CA ALA A 22 -6.28 -12.65 9.73
C ALA A 22 -4.81 -13.04 9.51
N ASP A 23 -4.11 -13.34 10.60
CA ASP A 23 -2.76 -13.87 10.59
C ASP A 23 -2.76 -15.17 11.41
N PRO A 24 -2.59 -16.35 10.77
CA PRO A 24 -2.62 -17.62 11.47
C PRO A 24 -1.45 -17.78 12.46
N ASP A 25 -0.38 -17.02 12.30
CA ASP A 25 0.80 -17.06 13.16
C ASP A 25 0.63 -16.17 14.41
N MET A 26 -0.44 -15.37 14.49
CA MET A 26 -0.74 -14.49 15.62
C MET A 26 -1.99 -14.93 16.39
N ALA A 27 -1.78 -15.56 17.54
CA ALA A 27 -2.86 -15.85 18.48
C ALA A 27 -3.26 -14.58 19.25
N LEU A 28 -4.47 -14.06 18.97
CA LEU A 28 -5.03 -12.87 19.61
C LEU A 28 -6.15 -13.22 20.57
N GLU A 29 -6.13 -12.62 21.75
CA GLU A 29 -7.25 -12.59 22.68
C GLU A 29 -8.00 -11.26 22.57
N ARG A 30 -9.33 -11.31 22.53
CA ARG A 30 -10.19 -10.14 22.37
C ARG A 30 -11.21 -10.05 23.49
N ALA A 31 -11.32 -8.89 24.12
CA ALA A 31 -12.29 -8.60 25.17
C ALA A 31 -12.86 -7.19 24.97
N GLY A 32 -14.08 -7.09 24.45
CA GLY A 32 -14.67 -5.80 24.08
C GLY A 32 -13.81 -5.08 23.04
N ASN A 33 -13.37 -3.86 23.34
CA ASN A 33 -12.49 -3.06 22.50
C ASN A 33 -10.99 -3.32 22.77
N HIS A 34 -10.62 -4.29 23.59
CA HIS A 34 -9.21 -4.60 23.87
C HIS A 34 -8.76 -5.83 23.07
N VAL A 35 -7.58 -5.73 22.46
CA VAL A 35 -6.92 -6.82 21.74
C VAL A 35 -5.52 -7.00 22.33
N ARG A 36 -5.15 -8.23 22.66
CA ARG A 36 -3.80 -8.56 23.14
C ARG A 36 -3.29 -9.83 22.52
N LEU A 37 -1.97 -9.99 22.46
CA LEU A 37 -1.37 -11.27 22.16
C LEU A 37 -1.70 -12.27 23.27
N ALA A 38 -2.02 -13.51 22.89
CA ALA A 38 -2.19 -14.61 23.85
C ALA A 38 -0.91 -14.85 24.66
N ARG A 39 0.25 -14.63 24.03
CA ARG A 39 1.58 -14.60 24.66
C ARG A 39 2.28 -13.31 24.30
N ALA A 40 2.86 -12.64 25.28
CA ALA A 40 3.58 -11.38 25.08
C ALA A 40 4.99 -11.63 24.51
N GLU A 41 5.06 -12.21 23.31
CA GLU A 41 6.27 -12.52 22.56
C GLU A 41 6.06 -12.22 21.06
N PRO A 42 7.12 -12.06 20.26
CA PRO A 42 6.99 -11.87 18.82
C PRO A 42 6.22 -13.02 18.13
N PRO A 43 5.50 -12.77 17.03
CA PRO A 43 5.37 -11.47 16.34
C PRO A 43 4.49 -10.46 17.09
N TRP A 44 4.95 -9.21 17.17
CA TRP A 44 4.23 -8.12 17.85
C TRP A 44 3.13 -7.52 16.98
N LEU A 45 2.11 -6.93 17.62
CA LEU A 45 1.18 -6.04 16.93
C LEU A 45 1.96 -4.80 16.47
N VAL A 46 2.00 -4.55 15.16
CA VAL A 46 2.64 -3.34 14.60
C VAL A 46 1.59 -2.23 14.54
N VAL A 47 1.81 -1.17 15.32
CA VAL A 47 0.96 0.02 15.34
C VAL A 47 1.72 1.18 14.71
N ASP A 48 1.38 1.53 13.47
CA ASP A 48 1.98 2.63 12.74
C ASP A 48 1.55 3.98 13.32
N GLN A 49 2.47 4.93 13.38
CA GLN A 49 2.17 6.30 13.82
C GLN A 49 1.50 7.12 12.71
N SER A 50 1.61 6.67 11.45
CA SER A 50 1.00 7.29 10.27
C SER A 50 0.41 6.22 9.36
N ILE A 51 -0.81 6.44 8.85
CA ILE A 51 -1.42 5.54 7.85
C ILE A 51 -0.54 5.43 6.59
N ALA A 52 0.14 6.52 6.22
CA ALA A 52 0.92 6.58 4.98
C ALA A 52 2.16 5.65 4.97
N THR A 53 2.60 5.17 6.15
CA THR A 53 3.75 4.25 6.29
C THR A 53 3.35 2.78 6.36
N MET A 54 2.05 2.50 6.50
CA MET A 54 1.56 1.15 6.74
C MET A 54 1.89 0.22 5.57
N THR A 55 2.45 -0.94 5.90
CA THR A 55 2.72 -2.01 4.94
C THR A 55 1.89 -3.23 5.32
N LEU A 56 1.00 -3.65 4.43
CA LEU A 56 0.06 -4.76 4.71
C LEU A 56 0.62 -6.12 4.30
N GLY A 57 1.61 -6.16 3.41
CA GLY A 57 2.17 -7.40 2.88
C GLY A 57 1.10 -8.30 2.26
N ARG A 58 1.08 -9.57 2.65
CA ARG A 58 0.06 -10.54 2.18
C ARG A 58 -1.28 -10.44 2.94
N ARG A 59 -1.38 -9.56 3.93
CA ARG A 59 -2.49 -9.53 4.88
C ARG A 59 -3.61 -8.63 4.37
N TRP A 60 -4.29 -9.04 3.30
CA TRP A 60 -5.48 -8.39 2.74
C TRP A 60 -6.50 -9.45 2.35
N PRO A 61 -7.82 -9.25 2.58
CA PRO A 61 -8.47 -8.07 3.17
C PRO A 61 -8.37 -8.02 4.71
N GLY A 62 -8.81 -6.90 5.29
CA GLY A 62 -8.84 -6.68 6.74
C GLY A 62 -9.53 -5.37 7.13
N GLN A 63 -9.51 -5.04 8.41
CA GLN A 63 -10.11 -3.82 8.96
C GLN A 63 -9.03 -2.86 9.47
N LEU A 64 -9.06 -1.61 8.99
CA LEU A 64 -8.22 -0.56 9.54
C LEU A 64 -8.84 0.00 10.82
N TRP A 65 -8.01 0.16 11.86
CA TRP A 65 -8.40 0.77 13.12
C TRP A 65 -7.45 1.91 13.49
N ARG A 66 -8.03 2.98 14.04
CA ARG A 66 -7.29 3.82 14.98
C ARG A 66 -7.30 3.12 16.34
N VAL A 67 -6.13 3.01 16.95
CA VAL A 67 -5.90 2.25 18.18
C VAL A 67 -5.01 3.03 19.15
N ARG A 68 -5.00 2.61 20.42
CA ARG A 68 -4.06 3.08 21.43
C ARG A 68 -3.22 1.91 21.93
N VAL A 69 -1.91 2.07 21.98
CA VAL A 69 -1.03 1.06 22.58
C VAL A 69 -1.16 1.09 24.10
N THR A 70 -1.76 0.05 24.68
CA THR A 70 -1.92 -0.10 26.13
C THR A 70 -0.76 -0.87 26.76
N GLN A 71 -0.10 -1.76 26.00
CA GLN A 71 1.10 -2.46 26.42
C GLN A 71 2.11 -2.57 25.27
N LEU A 72 3.32 -2.07 25.49
CA LEU A 72 4.42 -2.23 24.52
C LEU A 72 4.97 -3.65 24.53
N GLY A 73 5.38 -4.12 23.36
CA GLY A 73 6.30 -5.22 23.19
C GLY A 73 7.76 -4.75 23.27
N ASP A 74 8.68 -5.64 22.89
CA ASP A 74 10.11 -5.32 22.86
C ASP A 74 10.46 -4.37 21.70
N MET A 75 10.84 -3.13 22.04
CA MET A 75 11.30 -2.09 21.12
C MET A 75 12.82 -2.09 20.91
N SER A 76 13.56 -3.02 21.53
CA SER A 76 15.02 -3.10 21.39
C SER A 76 15.44 -3.42 19.94
N GLY A 77 16.64 -2.95 19.57
CA GLY A 77 17.20 -3.14 18.23
C GLY A 77 16.59 -2.27 17.12
N LEU A 78 15.61 -1.42 17.44
CA LEU A 78 15.04 -0.45 16.50
C LEU A 78 15.82 0.87 16.50
N VAL A 79 15.75 1.59 15.38
CA VAL A 79 16.18 2.99 15.31
C VAL A 79 15.35 3.84 16.28
N ALA A 80 15.88 4.99 16.73
CA ALA A 80 15.28 5.80 17.80
C ALA A 80 13.83 6.23 17.53
N GLN A 81 13.43 6.40 16.27
CA GLN A 81 12.07 6.77 15.85
C GLN A 81 11.66 5.93 14.65
N PRO A 82 11.22 4.67 14.87
CA PRO A 82 10.97 3.74 13.79
C PRO A 82 9.65 4.02 13.04
N GLY A 83 8.85 4.99 13.48
CA GLY A 83 7.56 5.35 12.86
C GLY A 83 6.39 4.43 13.24
N TYR A 84 6.63 3.43 14.08
CA TYR A 84 5.62 2.51 14.61
C TYR A 84 5.96 2.09 16.05
N TRP A 85 5.03 1.43 16.71
CA TRP A 85 5.26 0.72 17.97
C TRP A 85 5.04 -0.78 17.78
N ARG A 86 5.87 -1.58 18.45
CA ARG A 86 5.58 -2.99 18.73
C ARG A 86 4.71 -3.03 19.98
N ALA A 87 3.51 -3.59 19.86
CA ALA A 87 2.56 -3.70 20.95
C ALA A 87 2.28 -5.16 21.31
N ALA A 88 2.12 -5.42 22.61
CA ALA A 88 1.59 -6.67 23.14
C ALA A 88 0.07 -6.57 23.37
N ALA A 89 -0.44 -5.36 23.61
CA ALA A 89 -1.86 -5.08 23.74
C ALA A 89 -2.20 -3.67 23.23
N ILE A 90 -3.39 -3.56 22.68
CA ILE A 90 -3.96 -2.34 22.11
C ILE A 90 -5.43 -2.20 22.52
N GLU A 91 -5.90 -0.96 22.57
CA GLU A 91 -7.31 -0.61 22.65
C GLU A 91 -7.78 -0.10 21.28
N LEU A 92 -8.89 -0.65 20.78
CA LEU A 92 -9.56 -0.22 19.56
C LEU A 92 -10.37 1.04 19.86
N LEU A 93 -10.03 2.13 19.17
CA LEU A 93 -10.67 3.43 19.37
C LEU A 93 -11.76 3.67 18.32
N GLN A 94 -11.41 3.51 17.04
CA GLN A 94 -12.32 3.83 15.93
C GLN A 94 -12.00 2.98 14.70
N PRO A 95 -13.00 2.32 14.08
CA PRO A 95 -12.81 1.70 12.77
C PRO A 95 -12.71 2.79 11.70
N LEU A 96 -11.78 2.63 10.77
CA LEU A 96 -11.58 3.55 9.65
C LEU A 96 -11.93 2.85 8.33
N PRO A 97 -12.40 3.60 7.32
CA PRO A 97 -12.61 3.04 6.00
C PRO A 97 -11.27 2.56 5.40
N PRO A 98 -11.22 1.37 4.76
CA PRO A 98 -9.99 0.84 4.17
C PRO A 98 -9.33 1.79 3.16
N GLY A 99 -10.13 2.60 2.45
CA GLY A 99 -9.62 3.59 1.50
C GLY A 99 -8.64 4.60 2.12
N ALA A 100 -8.70 4.85 3.43
CA ALA A 100 -7.75 5.73 4.10
C ALA A 100 -6.29 5.25 3.98
N LEU A 101 -6.06 3.94 3.80
CA LEU A 101 -4.73 3.36 3.59
C LEU A 101 -4.01 3.91 2.37
N PHE A 102 -4.76 4.29 1.33
CA PHE A 102 -4.23 4.56 0.00
C PHE A 102 -4.37 6.04 -0.41
N GLY A 103 -4.51 6.93 0.57
CA GLY A 103 -4.57 8.38 0.36
C GLY A 103 -5.98 8.90 0.04
N PRO A 104 -6.09 10.16 -0.44
CA PRO A 104 -7.38 10.87 -0.60
C PRO A 104 -8.38 10.16 -1.53
N HIS A 105 -7.90 9.51 -2.57
CA HIS A 105 -8.73 8.74 -3.52
C HIS A 105 -8.61 7.23 -3.31
N GLY A 106 -8.19 6.81 -2.12
CA GLY A 106 -7.85 5.42 -1.86
C GLY A 106 -9.01 4.42 -1.94
N GLN A 107 -10.27 4.88 -1.91
CA GLN A 107 -11.42 4.02 -2.19
C GLN A 107 -11.33 3.42 -3.61
N ALA A 108 -10.86 4.17 -4.60
CA ALA A 108 -10.69 3.64 -5.95
C ALA A 108 -9.63 2.53 -6.01
N VAL A 109 -8.60 2.59 -5.15
CA VAL A 109 -7.60 1.54 -4.98
C VAL A 109 -8.23 0.31 -4.31
N VAL A 110 -9.09 0.50 -3.32
CA VAL A 110 -9.86 -0.61 -2.70
C VAL A 110 -10.73 -1.33 -3.73
N ASP A 111 -11.40 -0.59 -4.61
CA ASP A 111 -12.23 -1.18 -5.67
C ASP A 111 -11.38 -2.03 -6.62
N ILE A 112 -10.16 -1.59 -6.94
CA ILE A 112 -9.21 -2.36 -7.74
C ILE A 112 -8.80 -3.65 -7.00
N LEU A 113 -8.38 -3.52 -5.73
CA LEU A 113 -7.98 -4.65 -4.89
C LEU A 113 -9.10 -5.68 -4.73
N ALA A 114 -10.36 -5.26 -4.71
CA ALA A 114 -11.50 -6.16 -4.62
C ALA A 114 -11.69 -7.04 -5.86
N ARG A 115 -11.24 -6.60 -7.04
CA ARG A 115 -11.36 -7.39 -8.29
C ARG A 115 -10.25 -8.41 -8.47
N ILE A 116 -9.05 -8.15 -7.95
CA ILE A 116 -7.86 -8.97 -8.21
C ILE A 116 -8.07 -10.45 -7.83
N PRO A 117 -8.62 -10.81 -6.65
CA PRO A 117 -8.80 -12.21 -6.26
C PRO A 117 -9.71 -13.02 -7.21
N GLU A 118 -10.59 -12.33 -7.95
CA GLU A 118 -11.57 -12.93 -8.86
C GLU A 118 -11.10 -12.97 -10.32
N LEU A 119 -9.97 -12.32 -10.65
CA LEU A 119 -9.48 -12.18 -12.03
C LEU A 119 -9.34 -13.54 -12.72
N THR A 120 -10.06 -13.74 -13.81
CA THR A 120 -9.84 -14.89 -14.68
C THR A 120 -8.64 -14.67 -15.58
N ARG A 121 -8.09 -15.75 -16.13
CA ARG A 121 -7.02 -15.67 -17.14
C ARG A 121 -7.45 -14.92 -18.41
N GLU A 122 -8.75 -14.96 -18.74
CA GLU A 122 -9.31 -14.21 -19.87
C GLU A 122 -9.36 -12.71 -19.58
N GLN A 123 -9.81 -12.31 -18.38
CA GLN A 123 -9.77 -10.91 -17.96
C GLN A 123 -8.35 -10.38 -17.86
N ALA A 124 -7.39 -11.18 -17.38
CA ALA A 124 -5.97 -10.81 -17.37
C ALA A 124 -5.44 -10.54 -18.79
N ARG A 125 -5.79 -11.40 -19.77
CA ARG A 125 -5.48 -11.14 -21.19
C ARG A 125 -6.11 -9.85 -21.70
N ALA A 126 -7.40 -9.65 -21.42
CA ALA A 126 -8.12 -8.47 -21.87
C ALA A 126 -7.52 -7.17 -21.30
N LEU A 127 -7.12 -7.18 -20.02
CA LEU A 127 -6.43 -6.04 -19.39
C LEU A 127 -5.12 -5.69 -20.11
N GLY A 128 -4.34 -6.69 -20.53
CA GLY A 128 -3.07 -6.48 -21.22
C GLY A 128 -3.17 -6.24 -22.74
N ALA A 129 -4.35 -6.39 -23.35
CA ALA A 129 -4.47 -6.48 -24.82
C ALA A 129 -4.30 -5.14 -25.56
N ASP A 130 -4.79 -4.03 -24.99
CA ASP A 130 -4.70 -2.67 -25.57
C ASP A 130 -4.08 -1.68 -24.56
N LEU A 131 -2.91 -2.06 -24.02
CA LEU A 131 -2.12 -1.16 -23.20
C LEU A 131 -1.64 0.04 -24.05
N PRO A 132 -1.77 1.28 -23.54
CA PRO A 132 -1.27 2.44 -24.26
C PRO A 132 0.25 2.37 -24.41
N ALA A 133 0.74 2.59 -25.63
CA ALA A 133 2.18 2.52 -25.94
C ALA A 133 3.02 3.51 -25.12
N ASP A 134 2.44 4.63 -24.70
CA ASP A 134 3.07 5.66 -23.85
C ASP A 134 2.60 5.60 -22.38
N GLY A 135 2.01 4.47 -21.95
CA GLY A 135 1.44 4.30 -20.61
C GLY A 135 2.48 4.50 -19.50
N TRP A 136 3.66 3.91 -19.67
CA TRP A 136 4.75 4.05 -18.70
C TRP A 136 5.33 5.47 -18.64
N ASP A 137 5.36 6.20 -19.76
CA ASP A 137 5.77 7.61 -19.76
C ASP A 137 4.76 8.48 -18.99
N ARG A 138 3.46 8.21 -19.17
CA ARG A 138 2.37 8.88 -18.42
C ARG A 138 2.46 8.59 -16.92
N TYR A 139 2.69 7.32 -16.59
CA TYR A 139 2.88 6.86 -15.23
C TYR A 139 4.09 7.54 -14.57
N GLY A 140 5.23 7.59 -15.27
CA GLY A 140 6.45 8.25 -14.79
C GLY A 140 6.28 9.75 -14.57
N ARG A 141 5.54 10.45 -15.43
CA ARG A 141 5.18 11.86 -15.22
C ARG A 141 4.36 12.09 -13.93
N ALA A 142 3.48 11.16 -13.58
CA ALA A 142 2.73 11.24 -12.33
C ALA A 142 3.64 11.08 -11.11
N TRP A 143 4.59 10.12 -11.16
CA TRP A 143 5.63 9.98 -10.14
C TRP A 143 6.50 11.22 -10.01
N GLU A 144 6.90 11.82 -11.13
CA GLU A 144 7.70 13.05 -11.15
C GLU A 144 6.93 14.25 -10.56
N ARG A 145 5.63 14.38 -10.85
CA ARG A 145 4.80 15.43 -10.25
C ARG A 145 4.60 15.20 -8.77
N TRP A 146 4.22 13.99 -8.37
CA TRP A 146 4.19 13.60 -6.96
C TRP A 146 5.55 13.86 -6.31
N SER A 147 6.66 13.69 -7.03
CA SER A 147 8.01 13.94 -6.51
C SER A 147 8.40 15.38 -6.26
N LYS A 148 7.74 16.29 -6.96
CA LYS A 148 7.94 17.73 -6.82
C LYS A 148 6.87 18.39 -5.95
N ASP A 149 5.84 17.67 -5.53
CA ASP A 149 4.69 18.15 -4.75
C ASP A 149 5.04 18.48 -3.27
N GLU A 150 6.22 19.04 -3.01
CA GLU A 150 6.58 19.59 -1.71
C GLU A 150 6.58 21.13 -1.76
N GLU A 151 5.68 21.75 -0.99
CA GLU A 151 5.80 23.17 -0.65
C GLU A 151 7.17 23.44 -0.01
N GLY A 152 8.03 24.17 -0.72
CA GLY A 152 9.24 24.77 -0.16
C GLY A 152 10.53 23.95 -0.25
N VAL A 153 10.56 22.81 -0.94
CA VAL A 153 11.81 22.09 -1.22
C VAL A 153 12.21 22.32 -2.68
N PRO A 154 13.40 22.91 -2.96
CA PRO A 154 13.89 23.01 -4.32
C PRO A 154 13.99 21.61 -4.92
N THR A 155 13.38 21.41 -6.09
CA THR A 155 13.61 20.20 -6.91
C THR A 155 15.12 19.93 -6.93
N PRO A 156 15.60 18.77 -6.42
CA PRO A 156 17.00 18.42 -6.57
C PRO A 156 17.35 18.48 -8.06
N ALA A 157 18.50 19.06 -8.41
CA ALA A 157 18.96 19.11 -9.79
C ALA A 157 19.10 17.71 -10.42
N ASP A 158 19.12 16.68 -9.57
CA ASP A 158 19.28 15.26 -9.90
C ASP A 158 17.96 14.47 -9.74
N ALA A 159 16.81 15.08 -10.04
CA ALA A 159 15.57 14.30 -10.15
C ALA A 159 15.76 13.23 -11.24
N PRO A 160 15.51 11.95 -10.92
CA PRO A 160 15.76 10.86 -11.86
C PRO A 160 14.94 11.05 -13.14
N PRO A 161 15.50 10.79 -14.34
CA PRO A 161 14.79 10.93 -15.61
C PRO A 161 13.52 10.08 -15.62
N GLN A 162 12.52 10.49 -16.42
CA GLN A 162 11.22 9.80 -16.49
C GLN A 162 11.32 8.28 -16.73
N SER A 163 12.39 7.83 -17.40
CA SER A 163 12.70 6.42 -17.64
C SER A 163 12.98 5.59 -16.38
N GLU A 164 13.37 6.22 -15.26
CA GLU A 164 13.68 5.52 -13.99
C GLU A 164 12.44 5.22 -13.14
N TRP A 165 11.26 5.73 -13.53
CA TRP A 165 10.00 5.45 -12.84
C TRP A 165 9.24 4.25 -13.43
N TYR A 166 9.78 3.62 -14.46
CA TYR A 166 9.21 2.41 -15.06
C TYR A 166 9.08 1.30 -14.01
N GLY A 167 7.87 0.73 -13.86
CA GLY A 167 7.64 -0.36 -12.91
C GLY A 167 7.82 0.00 -11.42
N VAL A 168 8.08 1.25 -11.07
CA VAL A 168 8.31 1.64 -9.67
C VAL A 168 7.01 1.53 -8.87
N LEU A 169 7.06 0.74 -7.79
CA LEU A 169 5.92 0.53 -6.88
C LEU A 169 6.03 1.34 -5.59
N ALA A 170 7.26 1.73 -5.22
CA ALA A 170 7.57 2.52 -4.04
C ALA A 170 8.94 3.21 -4.20
N ALA A 171 9.03 4.45 -3.74
CA ALA A 171 10.28 5.21 -3.62
C ALA A 171 10.73 5.28 -2.14
N ALA A 172 11.92 5.82 -1.90
CA ALA A 172 12.36 6.20 -0.56
C ALA A 172 11.30 7.11 0.11
N SER A 173 11.01 6.85 1.38
CA SER A 173 9.98 7.59 2.12
C SER A 173 10.33 9.07 2.26
N ARG A 174 9.36 9.95 2.00
CA ARG A 174 9.50 11.41 2.18
C ARG A 174 9.13 11.88 3.58
N ARG A 175 9.20 13.20 3.82
CA ARG A 175 8.63 13.84 4.99
C ARG A 175 7.12 13.56 5.01
N GLY A 176 6.63 12.86 6.03
CA GLY A 176 5.24 12.33 6.07
C GLY A 176 5.12 10.82 5.81
N GLY A 177 6.20 10.16 5.37
CA GLY A 177 6.33 8.71 5.36
C GLY A 177 5.76 7.97 4.14
N ALA A 178 4.98 8.65 3.30
CA ALA A 178 4.45 8.08 2.07
C ALA A 178 5.59 7.68 1.10
N ARG A 179 5.42 6.52 0.45
CA ARG A 179 6.38 5.95 -0.51
C ARG A 179 5.88 5.93 -1.95
N SER A 180 4.62 6.29 -2.20
CA SER A 180 4.07 6.42 -3.55
C SER A 180 2.92 7.42 -3.58
N PRO A 181 2.47 7.84 -4.79
CA PRO A 181 1.27 8.65 -4.97
C PRO A 181 -0.01 8.08 -4.34
N VAL A 182 -0.07 6.76 -4.16
CA VAL A 182 -1.20 6.02 -3.55
C VAL A 182 -0.76 5.23 -2.30
N HIS A 183 0.24 5.73 -1.57
CA HIS A 183 0.84 5.08 -0.40
C HIS A 183 1.31 3.64 -0.68
N GLY A 184 0.81 2.64 0.05
CA GLY A 184 1.13 1.22 -0.18
C GLY A 184 0.34 0.57 -1.32
N GLY A 185 -0.52 1.32 -2.04
CA GLY A 185 -1.49 0.76 -2.99
C GLY A 185 -0.87 -0.03 -4.15
N LEU A 186 0.17 0.51 -4.79
CA LEU A 186 0.84 -0.14 -5.93
C LEU A 186 1.51 -1.46 -5.51
N LEU A 187 2.21 -1.45 -4.37
CA LEU A 187 2.78 -2.66 -3.77
C LEU A 187 1.70 -3.70 -3.44
N GLN A 188 0.57 -3.25 -2.89
CA GLN A 188 -0.52 -4.16 -2.52
C GLN A 188 -1.17 -4.80 -3.75
N ILE A 189 -1.40 -4.02 -4.81
CA ILE A 189 -1.94 -4.49 -6.09
C ILE A 189 -1.01 -5.52 -6.70
N HIS A 190 0.27 -5.19 -6.82
CA HIS A 190 1.27 -6.09 -7.38
C HIS A 190 1.37 -7.41 -6.58
N GLY A 191 1.45 -7.32 -5.24
CA GLY A 191 1.49 -8.50 -4.37
C GLY A 191 0.26 -9.40 -4.50
N LEU A 192 -0.93 -8.82 -4.55
CA LEU A 192 -2.19 -9.56 -4.67
C LEU A 192 -2.34 -10.19 -6.07
N LEU A 193 -1.90 -9.49 -7.12
CA LEU A 193 -1.91 -10.02 -8.48
C LEU A 193 -0.99 -11.22 -8.62
N ARG A 194 0.23 -11.18 -8.04
CA ARG A 194 1.14 -12.34 -8.06
C ARG A 194 0.52 -13.56 -7.38
N GLN A 195 -0.14 -13.36 -6.23
CA GLN A 195 -0.87 -14.44 -5.55
C GLN A 195 -1.97 -15.02 -6.44
N ARG A 196 -2.73 -14.14 -7.14
CA ARG A 196 -3.78 -14.57 -8.05
C ARG A 196 -3.20 -15.34 -9.25
N ALA A 197 -2.16 -14.82 -9.87
CA ALA A 197 -1.48 -15.43 -11.01
C ALA A 197 -1.00 -16.84 -10.65
N GLN A 198 -0.33 -16.98 -9.50
CA GLN A 198 0.09 -18.28 -8.97
C GLN A 198 -1.10 -19.22 -8.70
N ALA A 199 -2.20 -18.71 -8.14
CA ALA A 199 -3.37 -19.53 -7.86
C ALA A 199 -4.06 -20.07 -9.14
N VAL A 200 -3.94 -19.36 -10.26
CA VAL A 200 -4.58 -19.73 -11.53
C VAL A 200 -3.66 -20.56 -12.43
N ASP A 201 -2.42 -20.14 -12.60
CA ASP A 201 -1.47 -20.74 -13.56
C ASP A 201 -0.27 -21.44 -12.89
N GLY A 202 -0.19 -21.45 -11.55
CA GLY A 202 0.89 -22.10 -10.82
C GLY A 202 2.25 -21.48 -11.13
N ASP A 203 3.27 -22.32 -11.26
CA ASP A 203 4.63 -21.88 -11.62
C ASP A 203 4.70 -21.26 -13.02
N ALA A 204 3.77 -21.59 -13.93
CA ALA A 204 3.73 -21.01 -15.28
C ALA A 204 3.31 -19.54 -15.29
N ALA A 205 2.89 -18.99 -14.14
CA ALA A 205 2.63 -17.57 -13.96
C ALA A 205 3.90 -16.72 -13.86
N PHE A 206 5.09 -17.34 -13.75
CA PHE A 206 6.34 -16.64 -13.50
C PHE A 206 7.43 -17.03 -14.51
N ILE A 207 8.24 -16.05 -14.88
CA ILE A 207 9.49 -16.24 -15.61
C ILE A 207 10.62 -16.05 -14.60
N ARG A 208 11.52 -17.02 -14.52
CA ARG A 208 12.68 -16.97 -13.63
C ARG A 208 13.93 -16.88 -14.46
N GLU A 209 14.67 -15.80 -14.29
CA GLU A 209 15.95 -15.57 -14.93
C GLU A 209 17.03 -15.58 -13.85
N VAL A 210 18.15 -16.25 -14.14
CA VAL A 210 19.30 -16.25 -13.24
C VAL A 210 20.31 -15.32 -13.85
N ASP A 211 20.70 -14.29 -13.11
CA ASP A 211 21.71 -13.35 -13.57
C ASP A 211 23.13 -13.94 -13.47
N GLU A 212 24.12 -13.16 -13.89
CA GLU A 212 25.53 -13.57 -13.93
C GLU A 212 26.10 -13.87 -12.52
N ASP A 213 25.51 -13.30 -11.47
CA ASP A 213 25.90 -13.47 -10.08
C ASP A 213 25.14 -14.62 -9.38
N GLY A 214 24.22 -15.26 -10.10
CA GLY A 214 23.40 -16.36 -9.58
C GLY A 214 22.17 -15.91 -8.80
N GLU A 215 21.83 -14.62 -8.82
CA GLU A 215 20.57 -14.13 -8.28
C GLU A 215 19.42 -14.48 -9.22
N VAL A 216 18.28 -14.87 -8.63
CA VAL A 216 17.09 -15.24 -9.39
C VAL A 216 16.16 -14.04 -9.43
N ASP A 217 15.99 -13.44 -10.61
CA ASP A 217 14.91 -12.49 -10.86
C ASP A 217 13.63 -13.24 -11.27
N GLU A 218 12.50 -12.83 -10.71
CA GLU A 218 11.20 -13.46 -10.95
C GLU A 218 10.16 -12.43 -11.40
N SER A 219 9.87 -12.42 -12.70
CA SER A 219 8.85 -11.58 -13.32
C SER A 219 7.56 -12.36 -13.59
N LEU A 220 6.45 -11.65 -13.84
CA LEU A 220 5.19 -12.27 -14.23
C LEU A 220 5.26 -12.70 -15.70
N ALA A 221 4.75 -13.89 -16.00
CA ALA A 221 4.58 -14.35 -17.38
C ALA A 221 3.24 -13.87 -17.96
N ALA A 222 3.15 -13.80 -19.29
CA ALA A 222 1.89 -13.51 -19.96
C ALA A 222 0.78 -14.51 -19.57
N PRO A 223 -0.45 -14.03 -19.27
CA PRO A 223 -0.93 -12.66 -19.46
C PRO A 223 -0.81 -11.73 -18.23
N TRP A 224 -0.16 -12.18 -17.16
CA TRP A 224 -0.20 -11.51 -15.87
C TRP A 224 0.68 -10.26 -15.80
N ASP A 225 1.73 -10.19 -16.62
CA ASP A 225 2.55 -8.99 -16.83
C ASP A 225 1.72 -7.81 -17.34
N GLY A 226 1.01 -7.98 -18.47
CA GLY A 226 0.16 -6.94 -19.03
C GLY A 226 -1.02 -6.58 -18.12
N ALA A 227 -1.56 -7.57 -17.40
CA ALA A 227 -2.55 -7.30 -16.36
C ALA A 227 -1.98 -6.45 -15.21
N SER A 228 -0.72 -6.68 -14.83
CA SER A 228 -0.02 -5.87 -13.81
C SER A 228 0.07 -4.42 -14.26
N ASP A 229 0.54 -4.18 -15.48
CA ASP A 229 0.68 -2.83 -16.04
C ASP A 229 -0.68 -2.10 -16.05
N ALA A 230 -1.73 -2.76 -16.56
CA ALA A 230 -3.08 -2.20 -16.59
C ALA A 230 -3.60 -1.83 -15.19
N LEU A 231 -3.37 -2.68 -14.19
CA LEU A 231 -3.82 -2.44 -12.82
C LEU A 231 -3.03 -1.30 -12.15
N LEU A 232 -1.73 -1.20 -12.40
CA LEU A 232 -0.89 -0.10 -11.90
C LEU A 232 -1.28 1.24 -12.55
N PHE A 233 -1.56 1.24 -13.86
CA PHE A 233 -2.07 2.41 -14.57
C PHE A 233 -3.43 2.85 -14.02
N ALA A 234 -4.36 1.91 -13.83
CA ALA A 234 -5.66 2.20 -13.24
C ALA A 234 -5.53 2.74 -11.80
N ALA A 235 -4.62 2.18 -11.00
CA ALA A 235 -4.36 2.64 -9.64
C ALA A 235 -3.80 4.05 -9.60
N MET A 236 -2.86 4.40 -10.48
CA MET A 236 -2.35 5.76 -10.60
C MET A 236 -3.46 6.72 -11.03
N ALA A 237 -4.20 6.36 -12.08
CA ALA A 237 -5.24 7.20 -12.67
C ALA A 237 -6.39 7.49 -11.72
N ARG A 238 -6.82 6.49 -10.95
CA ARG A 238 -7.99 6.59 -10.08
C ARG A 238 -7.64 6.90 -8.62
N GLY A 239 -6.47 6.46 -8.16
CA GLY A 239 -6.00 6.65 -6.78
C GLY A 239 -5.19 7.92 -6.57
N ALA A 240 -4.61 8.50 -7.64
CA ALA A 240 -3.89 9.76 -7.56
C ALA A 240 -4.11 10.69 -8.78
N PRO A 241 -5.38 10.97 -9.16
CA PRO A 241 -5.70 11.80 -10.32
C PRO A 241 -5.12 13.22 -10.24
N GLN A 242 -4.85 13.74 -9.04
CA GLN A 242 -4.24 15.05 -8.84
C GLN A 242 -2.84 15.18 -9.44
N TYR A 243 -2.15 14.08 -9.72
CA TYR A 243 -0.84 14.08 -10.38
C TYR A 243 -0.90 13.84 -11.89
N LEU A 244 -2.10 13.70 -12.45
CA LEU A 244 -2.32 13.41 -13.85
C LEU A 244 -3.07 14.55 -14.53
N SER A 245 -2.87 14.68 -15.85
CA SER A 245 -3.79 15.48 -16.65
C SER A 245 -5.04 14.65 -16.94
N THR A 246 -6.19 15.28 -17.26
CA THR A 246 -7.41 14.54 -17.64
C THR A 246 -7.14 13.55 -18.78
N ALA A 247 -6.37 13.96 -19.79
CA ALA A 247 -5.99 13.08 -20.90
C ALA A 247 -5.14 11.89 -20.46
N ASP A 248 -4.21 12.07 -19.51
CA ASP A 248 -3.42 10.95 -18.97
C ASP A 248 -4.29 10.03 -18.12
N THR A 249 -5.19 10.57 -17.30
CA THR A 249 -6.16 9.79 -16.52
C THR A 249 -7.04 8.92 -17.40
N ASP A 250 -7.58 9.47 -18.49
CA ASP A 250 -8.45 8.75 -19.42
C ASP A 250 -7.72 7.60 -20.11
N VAL A 251 -6.48 7.84 -20.56
CA VAL A 251 -5.65 6.85 -21.25
C VAL A 251 -5.22 5.73 -20.29
N LEU A 252 -4.73 6.06 -19.11
CA LEU A 252 -4.28 5.07 -18.11
C LEU A 252 -5.44 4.25 -17.54
N SER A 253 -6.65 4.82 -17.46
CA SER A 253 -7.83 4.09 -16.96
C SER A 253 -8.49 3.21 -18.02
N ARG A 254 -8.19 3.40 -19.31
CA ARG A 254 -8.90 2.75 -20.43
C ARG A 254 -8.89 1.22 -20.34
N PRO A 255 -7.74 0.52 -20.15
CA PRO A 255 -7.74 -0.94 -20.12
C PRO A 255 -8.63 -1.50 -18.99
N TRP A 256 -8.62 -0.84 -17.83
CA TRP A 256 -9.50 -1.19 -16.71
C TRP A 256 -10.98 -1.03 -17.06
N ARG A 257 -11.36 0.12 -17.64
CA ARG A 257 -12.75 0.42 -18.00
C ARG A 257 -13.30 -0.53 -19.05
N GLU A 258 -12.48 -0.93 -20.02
CA GLU A 258 -12.90 -1.88 -21.05
C GLU A 258 -13.26 -3.25 -20.48
N VAL A 259 -12.58 -3.68 -19.41
CA VAL A 259 -12.82 -4.99 -18.78
C VAL A 259 -13.91 -4.93 -17.70
N PHE A 260 -13.96 -3.86 -16.90
CA PHE A 260 -14.85 -3.79 -15.72
C PHE A 260 -15.95 -2.74 -15.80
N GLY A 261 -15.95 -1.90 -16.83
CA GLY A 261 -16.82 -0.73 -16.96
C GLY A 261 -16.39 0.44 -16.07
N ASP A 262 -17.08 1.55 -16.24
CA ASP A 262 -17.05 2.64 -15.26
C ASP A 262 -17.94 2.28 -14.05
N PRO A 263 -17.54 2.63 -12.81
CA PRO A 263 -18.43 2.50 -11.68
C PRO A 263 -19.71 3.29 -11.98
N ALA A 264 -20.87 2.64 -11.88
CA ALA A 264 -22.15 3.26 -12.19
C ALA A 264 -22.35 4.52 -11.33
N GLY A 265 -22.32 5.70 -11.96
CA GLY A 265 -22.73 6.97 -11.36
C GLY A 265 -21.63 8.03 -11.24
N SER A 266 -21.27 8.64 -12.36
CA SER A 266 -20.80 10.03 -12.45
C SER A 266 -21.17 10.57 -13.83
N MET A 267 -22.44 10.96 -13.99
CA MET A 267 -22.86 11.99 -14.95
C MET A 267 -23.07 13.28 -14.17
#